data_AF-A0A6M3XHB3-F1
#
_entry.id   AF-A0A6M3XHB3-F1
#
_cell.length_a   1.000
_cell.length_b   1.000
_cell.length_c   1.000
_cell.angle_alpha   90.00
_cell.angle_beta   90.00
_cell.angle_gamma   90.00
#
_symmetry.space_group_name_H-M   'P 1'
#
loop_
_entity.id
_entity.type
_entity.pdbx_description
1 polymer ?
#
loop_
_entity_poly.entity_id
_entity_poly.type
_entity_poly.pdbx_seq_one_letter_code
_entity_poly.pdbx_strand_id
1 'polypeptide(L)'
;MVYNPQKSEEKQGLGAGISATGVIVSIEDGKTSDFVKNLENWKGDINSPAINVHIEIMHNNEKYELQKLFNYKNEGDKTVFSSNSNLGKYKKYYRKLPESSDQVKLVTNADGFFRLLIE
;
A
#
# COMPACT_ATOMS: atom_id res chain seq x y z
N MET A 1 5.14 -1.53 -21.65
CA MET A 1 6.28 -0.65 -21.95
C MET A 1 5.74 0.76 -22.14
N VAL A 2 6.12 1.72 -21.30
CA VAL A 2 5.76 3.13 -21.52
C VAL A 2 7.06 3.91 -21.54
N TYR A 3 7.39 4.45 -22.71
CA TYR A 3 8.63 5.15 -23.01
C TYR A 3 8.44 6.65 -22.72
N ASN A 4 9.37 7.26 -21.97
CA ASN A 4 9.42 8.71 -21.77
C ASN A 4 10.67 9.27 -22.50
N PRO A 5 10.49 9.95 -23.65
CA PRO A 5 11.57 10.29 -24.58
C PRO A 5 12.57 11.35 -24.10
N GLN A 6 12.38 11.97 -22.94
CA GLN A 6 13.15 13.18 -22.55
C GLN A 6 14.36 12.94 -21.63
N LYS A 7 14.57 11.74 -21.07
CA LYS A 7 15.66 11.51 -20.08
C LYS A 7 16.53 10.27 -20.26
N SER A 8 16.27 9.38 -21.23
CA SER A 8 17.06 8.13 -21.42
C SER A 8 17.27 7.30 -20.13
N GLU A 9 16.41 7.46 -19.13
CA GLU A 9 16.44 6.65 -17.91
C GLU A 9 15.39 5.56 -18.06
N GLU A 10 15.85 4.33 -18.30
CA GLU A 10 15.06 3.15 -18.04
C GLU A 10 14.86 3.06 -16.53
N LYS A 11 13.70 3.47 -16.02
CA LYS A 11 13.23 2.90 -14.76
C LYS A 11 12.92 1.43 -15.07
N GLN A 12 13.92 0.56 -14.91
CA GLN A 12 13.71 -0.87 -14.93
C GLN A 12 12.65 -1.19 -13.88
N GLY A 13 11.46 -1.55 -14.33
CA GLY A 13 10.49 -2.20 -13.47
C GLY A 13 11.19 -3.44 -12.89
N LEU A 14 11.11 -3.60 -11.57
CA LEU A 14 11.71 -4.75 -10.92
C LEU A 14 11.12 -6.04 -11.50
N GLY A 15 11.91 -7.12 -11.61
CA GLY A 15 11.39 -8.40 -12.08
C GLY A 15 10.14 -8.84 -11.28
N ALA A 16 9.17 -9.44 -11.96
CA ALA A 16 7.96 -9.93 -11.31
C ALA A 16 8.30 -11.00 -10.25
N GLY A 17 7.62 -10.97 -9.10
CA GLY A 17 7.78 -11.97 -8.05
C GLY A 17 9.00 -11.81 -7.13
N ILE A 18 9.78 -10.74 -7.27
CA ILE A 18 10.83 -10.43 -6.28
C ILE A 18 10.16 -10.13 -4.93
N SER A 19 10.67 -10.73 -3.86
CA SER A 19 10.25 -10.45 -2.49
C SER A 19 11.23 -9.49 -1.83
N ALA A 20 10.72 -8.46 -1.18
CA ALA A 20 11.50 -7.50 -0.40
C ALA A 20 10.83 -7.22 0.94
N THR A 21 11.62 -6.78 1.92
CA THR A 21 11.12 -6.26 3.19
C THR A 21 11.10 -4.74 3.10
N GLY A 22 9.95 -4.16 3.40
CA GLY A 22 9.79 -2.72 3.55
C GLY A 22 9.51 -2.35 4.99
N VAL A 23 9.74 -1.10 5.34
CA VAL A 23 9.44 -0.53 6.65
C VAL A 23 8.39 0.55 6.47
N ILE A 24 7.34 0.52 7.28
CA ILE A 24 6.37 1.62 7.34
C ILE A 24 7.07 2.82 7.96
N VAL A 25 7.25 3.89 7.20
CA VAL A 25 7.94 5.10 7.66
C VAL A 25 7.00 6.19 8.14
N SER A 26 5.76 6.20 7.63
CA SER A 26 4.72 7.12 8.09
C SER A 26 3.33 6.56 7.86
N ILE A 27 2.40 7.03 8.70
CA ILE A 27 0.99 6.68 8.65
C ILE A 27 0.20 7.97 8.76
N GLU A 28 -0.67 8.21 7.77
CA GLU A 28 -1.56 9.37 7.75
C GLU A 28 -3.00 8.87 7.84
N ASP A 29 -3.74 9.29 8.86
CA ASP A 29 -5.15 8.98 9.00
C ASP A 29 -6.01 10.18 8.60
N GLY A 30 -6.97 9.97 7.72
CA GLY A 30 -7.79 11.05 7.20
C GLY A 30 -8.88 10.59 6.25
N LYS A 31 -9.55 11.56 5.60
CA LYS A 31 -10.51 11.29 4.53
C LYS A 31 -9.83 11.48 3.19
N THR A 32 -10.02 10.56 2.24
CA THR A 32 -9.29 10.57 0.97
C THR A 32 -10.11 11.19 -0.15
N SER A 33 -9.87 12.46 -0.47
CA SER A 33 -10.66 13.19 -1.46
C SER A 33 -10.36 12.87 -2.94
N ASP A 34 -9.35 12.05 -3.30
CA ASP A 34 -8.92 12.02 -4.72
C ASP A 34 -8.19 10.77 -5.27
N PHE A 35 -8.04 9.67 -4.53
CA PHE A 35 -7.23 8.54 -5.04
C PHE A 35 -8.04 7.39 -5.64
N VAL A 36 -8.40 7.53 -6.93
CA VAL A 36 -8.95 6.46 -7.77
C VAL A 36 -7.81 5.70 -8.45
N LYS A 37 -7.49 4.48 -8.00
CA LYS A 37 -6.73 3.46 -8.78
C LYS A 37 -6.87 2.03 -8.23
N ASN A 38 -8.11 1.58 -8.02
CA ASN A 38 -8.57 0.19 -8.16
C ASN A 38 -10.03 0.10 -7.67
N LEU A 39 -10.97 0.34 -8.59
CA LEU A 39 -12.40 0.54 -8.31
C LEU A 39 -13.21 -0.76 -8.13
N GLU A 40 -12.63 -1.95 -8.24
CA GLU A 40 -13.47 -3.14 -8.42
C GLU A 40 -13.96 -3.79 -7.13
N ASN A 41 -13.47 -3.41 -5.94
CA ASN A 41 -13.84 -4.15 -4.72
C ASN A 41 -14.18 -3.35 -3.47
N TRP A 42 -14.39 -2.04 -3.53
CA TRP A 42 -15.13 -1.30 -2.50
C TRP A 42 -15.65 0.04 -3.08
N LYS A 43 -16.97 0.23 -3.05
CA LYS A 43 -17.61 1.53 -3.32
C LYS A 43 -17.34 2.47 -2.14
N GLY A 44 -16.12 3.02 -2.06
CA GLY A 44 -15.76 4.00 -1.05
C GLY A 44 -16.11 5.41 -1.54
N ASP A 45 -17.02 6.08 -0.85
CA ASP A 45 -17.26 7.52 -0.98
C ASP A 45 -15.91 8.25 -0.83
N ILE A 46 -15.68 9.27 -1.66
CA ILE A 46 -14.50 10.15 -1.65
C ILE A 46 -14.33 10.89 -0.30
N ASN A 47 -15.32 10.80 0.59
CA ASN A 47 -15.25 11.29 1.97
C ASN A 47 -15.06 10.19 3.02
N SER A 48 -14.76 8.95 2.61
CA SER A 48 -14.58 7.83 3.52
C SER A 48 -13.27 7.96 4.30
N PRO A 49 -13.26 7.60 5.60
CA PRO A 49 -12.03 7.56 6.37
C PRO A 49 -11.10 6.44 5.88
N ALA A 50 -9.79 6.72 5.90
CA ALA A 50 -8.75 5.82 5.45
C ALA A 50 -7.41 6.13 6.13
N ILE A 51 -6.60 5.09 6.25
CA ILE A 51 -5.20 5.19 6.66
C ILE A 51 -4.34 5.04 5.40
N ASN A 52 -3.48 6.03 5.15
CA ASN A 52 -2.42 5.94 4.14
C ASN A 52 -1.12 5.52 4.81
N VAL A 53 -0.56 4.41 4.34
CA VAL A 53 0.68 3.84 4.84
C VAL A 53 1.78 4.07 3.81
N HIS A 54 2.83 4.77 4.20
CA HIS A 54 4.02 4.96 3.39
C HIS A 54 5.06 3.92 3.79
N ILE A 55 5.54 3.17 2.81
CA ILE A 55 6.45 2.05 3.00
C ILE A 55 7.71 2.33 2.19
N GLU A 56 8.84 2.32 2.87
CA GLU A 56 10.16 2.42 2.26
C GLU A 56 10.76 1.04 2.08
N ILE A 57 11.40 0.83 0.94
CA ILE A 57 11.91 -0.47 0.51
C ILE A 57 13.31 -0.27 -0.02
N MET A 58 14.28 -0.99 0.54
CA MET A 58 15.65 -0.98 0.06
C MET A 58 15.89 -2.25 -0.76
N HIS A 59 16.21 -2.10 -2.04
CA HIS A 59 16.55 -3.20 -2.93
C HIS A 59 17.74 -2.83 -3.81
N ASN A 60 18.79 -3.66 -3.81
CA ASN A 60 20.02 -3.43 -4.59
C ASN A 60 20.63 -2.02 -4.41
N ASN A 61 20.68 -1.52 -3.17
CA ASN A 61 21.11 -0.15 -2.80
C ASN A 61 20.25 0.98 -3.36
N GLU A 62 19.10 0.69 -3.97
CA GLU A 62 18.13 1.68 -4.40
C GLU A 62 16.95 1.71 -3.42
N LYS A 63 16.49 2.93 -3.15
CA LYS A 63 15.32 3.20 -2.32
C LYS A 63 14.07 3.28 -3.20
N TYR A 64 13.06 2.50 -2.86
CA TYR A 64 11.74 2.52 -3.46
C TYR A 64 10.71 2.91 -2.41
N GLU A 65 9.67 3.62 -2.82
CA GLU A 65 8.58 4.04 -1.95
C GLU A 65 7.25 3.50 -2.49
N LEU A 66 6.44 2.96 -1.59
CA LEU A 66 5.10 2.47 -1.87
C LEU A 66 4.13 3.13 -0.89
N GLN A 67 3.01 3.62 -1.43
CA GLN A 67 1.87 4.05 -0.62
C GLN A 67 0.76 3.00 -0.70
N LYS A 68 0.18 2.67 0.46
CA LYS A 68 -0.93 1.73 0.55
C LYS A 68 -2.05 2.32 1.39
N LEU A 69 -3.23 2.41 0.78
CA LEU A 69 -4.45 2.88 1.43
C LEU A 69 -5.24 1.73 2.04
N PHE A 70 -5.71 1.96 3.26
CA PHE A 70 -6.56 1.09 4.04
C PHE A 70 -7.81 1.85 4.49
N ASN A 71 -8.94 1.59 3.83
CA ASN A 71 -10.21 2.19 4.20
C ASN A 71 -10.84 1.49 5.40
N TYR A 72 -11.61 2.26 6.16
CA TYR A 72 -12.38 1.77 7.30
C TYR A 72 -13.65 2.63 7.47
N LYS A 73 -14.46 2.29 8.48
CA LYS A 73 -15.63 3.06 8.91
C LYS A 73 -15.49 3.41 10.38
N ASN A 74 -16.04 4.55 10.79
CA ASN A 74 -16.17 4.90 12.20
C ASN A 74 -17.61 4.72 12.65
N GLU A 75 -17.80 3.96 13.72
CA GLU A 75 -19.07 3.83 14.44
C GLU A 75 -18.87 4.30 15.88
N GLY A 76 -19.09 5.60 16.11
CA GLY A 76 -18.69 6.27 17.35
C GLY A 76 -17.16 6.25 17.51
N ASP A 77 -16.69 5.74 18.64
CA ASP A 77 -15.26 5.61 18.95
C ASP A 77 -14.60 4.34 18.38
N LYS A 78 -15.34 3.57 17.56
CA LYS A 78 -14.86 2.27 17.04
C LYS A 78 -14.53 2.36 15.55
N THR A 79 -13.32 1.93 15.23
CA THR A 79 -12.87 1.64 13.87
C THR A 79 -13.43 0.27 13.43
N VAL A 80 -14.30 0.28 12.42
CA VAL A 80 -14.96 -0.89 11.84
C VAL A 80 -14.45 -1.14 10.43
N PHE A 81 -14.06 -2.37 10.14
CA PHE A 81 -13.61 -2.78 8.80
C PHE A 81 -13.99 -4.24 8.54
N SER A 82 -14.21 -4.57 7.27
CA SER A 82 -14.46 -5.96 6.87
C SER A 82 -13.19 -6.79 7.02
N SER A 83 -13.31 -8.05 7.45
CA SER A 83 -12.19 -9.01 7.49
C SER A 83 -11.54 -9.21 6.12
N ASN A 84 -12.29 -9.01 5.03
CA ASN A 84 -11.81 -9.13 3.65
C ASN A 84 -11.22 -7.82 3.09
N SER A 85 -11.36 -6.70 3.81
CA SER A 85 -10.71 -5.43 3.43
C SER A 85 -9.19 -5.52 3.61
N ASN A 86 -8.43 -4.63 2.97
CA ASN A 86 -6.98 -4.59 3.14
C ASN A 86 -6.58 -4.38 4.61
N LEU A 87 -7.31 -3.55 5.36
CA LEU A 87 -7.07 -3.34 6.80
C LEU A 87 -7.41 -4.59 7.62
N GLY A 88 -8.52 -5.26 7.30
CA GLY A 88 -8.93 -6.50 7.94
C GLY A 88 -7.93 -7.63 7.70
N LYS A 89 -7.44 -7.77 6.47
CA LYS A 89 -6.36 -8.71 6.11
C LYS A 89 -5.08 -8.38 6.85
N TYR A 90 -4.68 -7.10 6.90
CA TYR A 90 -3.49 -6.66 7.64
C TYR A 90 -3.60 -7.05 9.10
N LYS A 91 -4.73 -6.72 9.76
CA LYS A 91 -4.97 -7.08 11.15
C LYS A 91 -4.99 -8.59 11.38
N LYS A 92 -5.53 -9.38 10.45
CA LYS A 92 -5.52 -10.84 10.57
C LYS A 92 -4.10 -11.41 10.49
N TYR A 93 -3.29 -10.92 9.55
CA TYR A 93 -1.94 -11.41 9.29
C TYR A 93 -0.95 -10.95 10.36
N TYR A 94 -0.87 -9.63 10.61
CA TYR A 94 0.07 -9.02 11.54
C TYR A 94 -0.46 -8.98 13.00
N ARG A 95 -1.71 -9.39 13.24
CA ARG A 95 -2.40 -9.37 14.55
C ARG A 95 -2.55 -8.00 15.19
N LYS A 96 -2.27 -6.93 14.45
CA LYS A 96 -2.38 -5.53 14.88
C LYS A 96 -2.76 -4.62 13.72
N LEU A 97 -3.11 -3.38 14.02
CA LEU A 97 -3.25 -2.35 13.00
C LEU A 97 -1.85 -1.90 12.52
N PRO A 98 -1.73 -1.31 11.32
CA PRO A 98 -0.47 -0.81 10.83
C PRO A 98 0.12 0.23 11.77
N GLU A 99 1.39 0.07 12.11
CA GLU A 99 2.14 1.01 12.96
C GLU A 99 3.41 1.46 12.26
N SER A 100 3.89 2.66 12.60
CA SER A 100 5.19 3.11 12.10
C SER A 100 6.29 2.17 12.59
N SER A 101 7.29 1.93 11.75
CA SER A 101 8.36 0.94 11.94
C SER A 101 7.96 -0.52 11.74
N ASP A 102 6.71 -0.82 11.37
CA ASP A 102 6.32 -2.19 11.00
C ASP A 102 7.10 -2.66 9.78
N GLN A 103 7.66 -3.86 9.90
CA GLN A 103 8.25 -4.56 8.78
C GLN A 103 7.18 -5.31 8.01
N VAL A 104 7.06 -5.01 6.72
CA VAL A 104 6.05 -5.59 5.85
C VAL A 104 6.68 -6.31 4.67
N LYS A 105 6.08 -7.44 4.31
CA LYS A 105 6.52 -8.20 3.13
C LYS A 105 5.90 -7.63 1.87
N LEU A 106 6.74 -7.32 0.89
CA LEU A 106 6.34 -6.79 -0.39
C LEU A 106 6.76 -7.75 -1.49
N VAL A 107 5.94 -7.83 -2.52
CA VAL A 107 6.26 -8.58 -3.73
C VAL A 107 6.08 -7.71 -4.95
N THR A 108 6.89 -7.88 -5.97
CA THR A 108 6.68 -7.19 -7.25
C THR A 108 5.55 -7.82 -8.04
N ASN A 109 4.69 -7.01 -8.63
CA ASN A 109 3.68 -7.45 -9.58
C ASN A 109 4.29 -7.73 -10.98
N ALA A 110 3.45 -8.18 -11.91
CA ALA A 110 3.87 -8.47 -13.29
C ALA A 110 4.38 -7.22 -14.05
N ASP A 111 3.97 -6.03 -13.62
CA ASP A 111 4.36 -4.74 -14.20
C ASP A 111 5.63 -4.15 -13.56
N GLY A 112 6.21 -4.84 -12.57
CA GLY A 112 7.44 -4.45 -11.90
C GLY A 112 7.31 -3.41 -10.79
N PHE A 113 6.10 -3.21 -10.25
CA PHE A 113 5.84 -2.39 -9.06
C PHE A 113 5.67 -3.25 -7.81
N PHE A 114 6.18 -2.75 -6.68
CA PHE A 114 5.91 -3.38 -5.38
C PHE A 114 4.43 -3.32 -5.03
N ARG A 115 3.92 -4.42 -4.49
CA ARG A 115 2.64 -4.51 -3.81
C ARG A 115 2.85 -5.14 -2.45
N LEU A 116 2.11 -4.64 -1.46
CA LEU A 116 2.06 -5.25 -0.13
C LEU A 116 1.42 -6.63 -0.23
N LEU A 117 2.14 -7.66 0.24
CA LEU A 117 1.64 -9.02 0.32
C LEU A 117 0.99 -9.22 1.70
N ILE A 118 -0.29 -9.58 1.69
CA ILE A 118 -1.05 -9.95 2.88
C ILE A 118 -1.86 -11.20 2.51
N GLU A 119 -1.34 -12.38 2.85
CA GLU A 119 -1.96 -13.69 2.56
C GLU A 119 -2.44 -14.40 3.82
#